data_AF-A0A2M9P9Z9-F1
#
_entry.id   AF-A0A2M9P9Z9-F1
#
_cell.length_a   1.000
_cell.length_b   1.000
_cell.length_c   1.000
_cell.angle_alpha   90.00
_cell.angle_beta   90.00
_cell.angle_gamma   90.00
#
_symmetry.space_group_name_H-M   'P 1'
#
loop_
_entity.id
_entity.type
_entity.pdbx_description
1 polymer ?
#
loop_
_entity_poly.entity_id
_entity_poly.type
_entity_poly.pdbx_seq_one_letter_code
_entity_poly.pdbx_strand_id
1 'polypeptide(L)'
;MTHDLLLALFAFAFVTTVTPGPNNLMLLASGVNFGLRRSLPHVAGVTLGVVFMVLLLGAGLAEGVARLPQAGLALKVLSLGYMLWLAWKIATAAAPEAGEG
;
A
#
# COMPACT_ATOMS: atom_id res chain seq x y z
N MET A 1 -6.87 8.25 -25.58
CA MET A 1 -5.81 8.87 -24.75
C MET A 1 -6.30 9.10 -23.32
N THR A 2 -7.17 10.08 -23.03
CA THR A 2 -7.63 10.34 -21.65
C THR A 2 -8.54 9.24 -21.08
N HIS A 3 -9.44 8.68 -21.90
CA HIS A 3 -10.33 7.59 -21.48
C HIS A 3 -9.56 6.31 -21.12
N ASP A 4 -8.52 5.99 -21.89
CA ASP A 4 -7.65 4.83 -21.63
C ASP A 4 -6.88 5.01 -20.31
N LEU A 5 -6.44 6.24 -20.00
CA LEU A 5 -5.77 6.55 -18.75
C LEU A 5 -6.72 6.42 -17.55
N LEU A 6 -7.97 6.90 -17.69
CA LEU A 6 -9.00 6.75 -16.66
C LEU A 6 -9.34 5.27 -16.43
N LEU A 7 -9.46 4.48 -17.49
CA LEU A 7 -9.66 3.04 -17.39
C LEU A 7 -8.47 2.34 -16.71
N ALA A 8 -7.24 2.69 -17.07
CA ALA A 8 -6.03 2.15 -16.44
C ALA A 8 -5.94 2.52 -14.96
N LEU A 9 -6.25 3.77 -14.61
CA LEU A 9 -6.29 4.24 -13.22
C LEU A 9 -7.37 3.50 -12.43
N PHE A 10 -8.56 3.33 -13.01
CA PHE A 10 -9.65 2.61 -12.36
C PHE A 10 -9.30 1.14 -12.14
N ALA A 11 -8.75 0.46 -13.15
CA ALA A 11 -8.30 -0.92 -13.03
C ALA A 11 -7.20 -1.06 -11.97
N PHE A 12 -6.23 -0.15 -11.94
CA PHE A 12 -5.19 -0.11 -10.91
C PHE A 12 -5.77 0.10 -9.52
N ALA A 13 -6.66 1.08 -9.34
CA ALA A 13 -7.32 1.35 -8.06
C ALA A 13 -8.13 0.13 -7.59
N PHE A 14 -8.92 -0.47 -8.49
CA PHE A 14 -9.71 -1.66 -8.18
C PHE A 14 -8.82 -2.82 -7.73
N VAL A 15 -7.79 -3.18 -8.50
CA VAL A 15 -6.89 -4.29 -8.16
C VAL A 15 -6.15 -4.01 -6.86
N THR A 16 -5.61 -2.80 -6.65
CA THR A 16 -4.86 -2.45 -5.43
C THR A 16 -5.73 -2.35 -4.18
N THR A 17 -7.02 -2.02 -4.32
CA THR A 17 -7.98 -2.02 -3.19
C THR A 17 -8.53 -3.42 -2.89
N VAL A 18 -8.81 -4.23 -3.91
CA VAL A 18 -9.41 -5.56 -3.72
C VAL A 18 -8.37 -6.61 -3.32
N THR A 19 -7.12 -6.44 -3.74
CA THR A 19 -6.04 -7.37 -3.33
C THR A 19 -5.76 -7.25 -1.83
N PRO A 20 -5.50 -8.39 -1.14
CA PRO A 20 -5.12 -8.38 0.26
C PRO A 20 -3.67 -7.89 0.39
N GLY A 21 -3.50 -6.56 0.37
CA GLY A 21 -2.23 -5.89 0.64
C GLY A 21 -2.08 -5.51 2.12
N PRO A 22 -0.86 -5.19 2.60
CA PRO A 22 -0.62 -4.85 4.00
C PRO A 22 -1.49 -3.70 4.52
N ASN A 23 -1.63 -2.61 3.75
CA ASN A 23 -2.50 -1.49 4.13
C ASN A 23 -3.98 -1.92 4.24
N ASN A 24 -4.49 -2.70 3.28
CA ASN A 24 -5.88 -3.16 3.29
C ASN A 24 -6.14 -4.14 4.45
N LEU A 25 -5.18 -5.03 4.73
CA LEU A 25 -5.24 -5.96 5.85
C LEU A 25 -5.16 -5.24 7.19
N MET A 26 -4.32 -4.21 7.30
CA MET A 26 -4.24 -3.35 8.49
C MET A 26 -5.51 -2.54 8.69
N LEU A 27 -6.14 -2.03 7.62
CA LEU A 27 -7.45 -1.36 7.68
C LEU A 27 -8.55 -2.32 8.14
N LEU A 28 -8.58 -3.55 7.61
CA LEU A 28 -9.49 -4.60 8.04
C LEU A 28 -9.28 -4.94 9.53
N ALA A 29 -8.04 -5.21 9.93
CA ALA A 29 -7.69 -5.50 11.31
C ALA A 29 -8.03 -4.32 12.24
N SER A 30 -7.80 -3.08 11.79
CA SER A 30 -8.17 -1.88 12.54
C SER A 30 -9.69 -1.79 12.72
N GLY A 31 -10.45 -2.05 11.66
CA GLY A 31 -11.91 -2.04 11.68
C GLY A 31 -12.49 -3.11 12.60
N VAL A 32 -11.93 -4.31 12.58
CA VAL A 32 -12.33 -5.44 13.43
C VAL A 32 -11.96 -5.19 14.91
N ASN A 33 -10.73 -4.73 15.18
CA ASN A 33 -10.22 -4.61 16.55
C ASN A 33 -10.62 -3.30 17.27
N PHE A 34 -10.80 -2.19 16.54
CA PHE A 34 -11.06 -0.87 17.13
C PHE A 34 -12.42 -0.28 16.74
N GLY A 35 -13.12 -0.87 15.77
CA GLY A 35 -14.40 -0.41 15.25
C GLY A 35 -14.28 0.74 14.23
N LEU A 36 -15.29 0.86 13.37
CA LEU A 36 -15.25 1.72 12.18
C LEU A 36 -14.92 3.19 12.46
N ARG A 37 -15.49 3.77 13.55
CA ARG A 37 -15.28 5.19 13.89
C ARG A 37 -13.83 5.48 14.32
N ARG A 38 -13.17 4.52 15.00
CA ARG A 38 -11.78 4.69 15.46
C ARG A 38 -10.76 4.37 14.36
N SER A 39 -11.17 3.68 13.30
CA SER A 39 -10.34 3.45 12.11
C SER A 39 -10.34 4.61 11.12
N LEU A 40 -11.24 5.59 11.24
CA LEU A 40 -11.31 6.75 10.34
C LEU A 40 -9.98 7.52 10.21
N PRO A 41 -9.22 7.80 11.30
CA PRO A 41 -7.91 8.42 11.18
C PRO A 41 -6.90 7.55 10.42
N HIS A 42 -6.97 6.22 10.57
CA HIS A 42 -6.11 5.28 9.85
C HIS A 42 -6.42 5.29 8.35
N VAL A 43 -7.71 5.23 7.98
CA VAL A 43 -8.20 5.36 6.59
C VAL A 43 -7.73 6.69 5.99
N ALA A 44 -7.90 7.80 6.72
CA ALA A 44 -7.51 9.12 6.25
C ALA A 44 -5.99 9.22 6.04
N GLY A 45 -5.19 8.70 6.97
CA GLY A 45 -3.73 8.66 6.84
C GLY A 45 -3.26 7.88 5.61
N VAL A 46 -3.83 6.68 5.39
CA VAL A 46 -3.54 5.88 4.19
C VAL A 46 -3.93 6.65 2.91
N THR A 47 -5.12 7.24 2.89
CA THR A 47 -5.63 7.98 1.72
C THR A 47 -4.74 9.18 1.39
N LEU A 48 -4.41 10.00 2.40
CA LEU A 48 -3.54 11.16 2.24
C LEU A 48 -2.14 10.75 1.78
N GLY A 49 -1.60 9.63 2.30
CA GLY A 49 -0.33 9.08 1.87
C GLY A 49 -0.32 8.71 0.39
N VAL A 50 -1.38 8.05 -0.10
CA VAL A 50 -1.50 7.69 -1.53
C VAL A 50 -1.62 8.93 -2.39
N VAL A 51 -2.46 9.90 -2.01
CA VAL A 51 -2.60 11.17 -2.75
C VAL A 51 -1.26 11.89 -2.84
N PHE A 52 -0.56 12.02 -1.72
CA PHE A 52 0.76 12.65 -1.68
C PHE A 52 1.78 11.92 -2.57
N MET A 53 1.81 10.59 -2.53
CA MET A 53 2.67 9.78 -3.40
C MET A 53 2.37 10.04 -4.88
N VAL A 54 1.10 10.03 -5.29
CA VAL A 54 0.68 10.27 -6.67
C VAL A 54 1.08 11.68 -7.12
N LEU A 55 0.92 12.69 -6.25
CA LEU A 55 1.36 14.05 -6.53
C LEU A 55 2.87 14.14 -6.76
N LEU A 56 3.68 13.47 -5.92
CA LEU A 56 5.13 13.43 -6.11
C LEU A 56 5.51 12.76 -7.43
N LEU A 57 4.87 11.64 -7.78
CA LEU A 57 5.11 10.96 -9.05
C LEU A 57 4.74 11.86 -10.24
N GLY A 58 3.59 12.54 -10.18
CA GLY A 58 3.14 13.50 -11.19
C GLY A 58 4.01 14.76 -11.28
N ALA A 59 4.62 15.18 -10.17
CA ALA A 59 5.57 16.30 -10.13
C ALA A 59 6.96 15.96 -10.71
N GLY A 60 7.17 14.73 -11.19
CA GLY A 60 8.40 14.32 -11.88
C GLY A 60 9.35 13.45 -11.05
N LEU A 61 8.95 12.98 -9.87
CA LEU A 61 9.77 12.05 -9.08
C LEU A 61 10.10 10.78 -9.89
N ALA A 62 9.13 10.27 -10.65
CA ALA A 62 9.31 9.10 -11.52
C ALA A 62 10.39 9.35 -12.59
N GLU A 63 10.41 10.54 -13.18
CA GLU A 63 11.39 10.93 -14.18
C GLU A 63 12.78 11.11 -13.55
N GLY A 64 12.85 11.69 -12.35
CA GLY A 64 14.08 11.77 -11.56
C GLY A 64 14.70 10.41 -11.29
N VAL A 65 13.89 9.42 -10.91
CA VAL A 65 14.35 8.03 -10.72
C VAL A 65 14.77 7.40 -12.04
N ALA A 66 14.07 7.67 -13.15
CA ALA A 66 14.39 7.11 -14.47
C ALA A 66 15.76 7.59 -15.01
N ARG A 67 16.20 8.79 -14.63
CA ARG A 67 17.51 9.33 -15.02
C ARG A 67 18.69 8.61 -14.32
N LEU A 68 18.46 7.97 -13.18
CA LEU A 68 19.46 7.18 -12.47
C LEU A 68 19.12 5.68 -12.58
N PRO A 69 19.71 4.95 -13.55
CA PRO A 69 19.38 3.54 -13.76
C PRO A 69 19.61 2.65 -12.52
N GLN A 70 20.57 3.03 -11.67
CA GLN A 70 20.83 2.36 -10.39
C GLN A 70 19.72 2.59 -9.35
N ALA A 71 19.06 3.74 -9.34
CA ALA A 71 18.00 4.06 -8.37
C ALA A 71 16.76 3.18 -8.58
N GLY A 72 16.36 2.96 -9.83
CA GLY A 72 15.27 2.05 -10.16
C GLY A 72 15.57 0.60 -9.79
N LEU A 73 16.82 0.15 -10.00
CA LEU A 73 17.27 -1.19 -9.59
C LEU A 73 17.28 -1.33 -8.06
N ALA A 74 17.86 -0.37 -7.35
CA ALA A 74 17.90 -0.35 -5.90
C ALA A 74 16.48 -0.37 -5.31
N LEU A 75 15.57 0.45 -5.83
CA LEU A 75 14.17 0.47 -5.41
C LEU A 75 13.50 -0.89 -5.62
N LYS A 76 13.70 -1.53 -6.76
CA LYS A 76 13.17 -2.87 -7.03
C LYS A 76 13.71 -3.91 -6.06
N VAL A 77 15.02 -3.94 -5.83
CA VAL A 77 15.66 -4.90 -4.91
C VAL A 77 15.19 -4.68 -3.47
N LEU A 78 15.15 -3.43 -3.01
CA LEU A 78 14.66 -3.07 -1.68
C LEU A 78 13.19 -3.45 -1.51
N SER A 79 12.35 -3.17 -2.51
CA SER A 79 10.92 -3.50 -2.47
C SER A 79 10.69 -5.01 -2.41
N LEU A 80 11.41 -5.78 -3.24
CA LEU A 80 11.31 -7.23 -3.24
C LEU A 80 11.80 -7.82 -1.91
N GLY A 81 12.95 -7.35 -1.41
CA GLY A 81 13.49 -7.79 -0.13
C GLY A 81 12.54 -7.49 1.03
N TYR A 82 11.96 -6.30 1.05
CA TYR A 82 10.96 -5.92 2.05
C TYR A 82 9.68 -6.77 1.95
N MET A 83 9.17 -7.03 0.74
CA MET A 83 8.00 -7.88 0.54
C MET A 83 8.24 -9.33 0.97
N LEU A 84 9.42 -9.89 0.67
CA LEU A 84 9.80 -11.24 1.14
C LEU A 84 9.91 -11.28 2.66
N TRP A 85 10.54 -10.26 3.26
CA TRP A 85 10.63 -10.15 4.72
C TRP A 85 9.25 -10.01 5.37
N LEU A 86 8.37 -9.21 4.79
CA LEU A 86 7.01 -9.01 5.29
C LEU A 86 6.17 -10.29 5.16
N ALA A 87 6.27 -10.98 4.02
CA ALA A 87 5.62 -12.27 3.80
C ALA A 87 6.09 -13.32 4.82
N TRP A 88 7.41 -13.41 5.05
CA TRP A 88 7.96 -14.28 6.09
C TRP A 88 7.40 -13.92 7.47
N LYS A 89 7.43 -12.64 7.85
CA LYS A 89 6.93 -12.17 9.14
C LYS A 89 5.46 -12.51 9.35
N ILE A 90 4.61 -12.37 8.32
CA ILE A 90 3.19 -12.73 8.38
C ILE A 90 3.03 -14.24 8.51
N ALA A 91 3.78 -15.03 7.73
CA ALA A 91 3.73 -16.50 7.77
C ALA A 91 4.17 -17.07 9.12
N THR A 92 5.06 -16.39 9.84
CA THR A 92 5.56 -16.79 11.17
C THR A 92 4.89 -16.08 12.33
N ALA A 93 3.88 -15.24 12.08
CA ALA A 93 3.17 -14.55 13.16
C ALA A 93 2.37 -15.56 14.00
N ALA A 94 2.52 -15.51 15.32
CA ALA A 94 1.73 -16.35 16.23
C ALA A 94 0.24 -15.99 16.10
N ALA A 95 -0.63 -16.99 16.27
CA ALA A 95 -2.07 -16.76 16.32
C ALA A 95 -2.38 -15.75 17.45
N PRO A 96 -3.28 -14.78 17.22
CA PRO A 96 -3.70 -13.86 18.28
C PRO A 96 -4.21 -14.68 19.46
N GLU A 97 -3.72 -14.43 20.67
CA GLU A 97 -4.31 -15.02 21.87
C GLU A 97 -5.79 -14.61 21.90
N ALA A 98 -6.68 -15.60 21.96
CA ALA A 98 -8.10 -15.36 22.03
C ALA A 98 -8.39 -14.55 23.30
N GLY A 99 -8.71 -13.27 23.14
CA GLY A 99 -9.12 -12.42 24.25
C GLY A 99 -10.38 -12.99 24.87
N GLU A 100 -10.26 -13.51 26.09
CA GLU A 100 -11.39 -13.81 26.96
C GLU A 100 -12.05 -12.47 27.36
N GLY A 101 -13.26 -12.23 26.88
CA GLY A 101 -14.08 -11.05 27.16
C GLY A 101 -15.52 -11.26 26.74
#